data_AF-A0AAJ2NTU4-F1
#
_entry.id   AF-A0AAJ2NTU4-F1
#
_cell.length_a   1.000
_cell.length_b   1.000
_cell.length_c   1.000
_cell.angle_alpha   90.00
_cell.angle_beta   90.00
_cell.angle_gamma   90.00
#
_symmetry.space_group_name_H-M   'P 1'
#
loop_
_entity.id
_entity.type
_entity.pdbx_description
1 polymer ?
#
loop_
_entity_poly.entity_id
_entity_poly.type
_entity_poly.pdbx_seq_one_letter_code
_entity_poly.pdbx_strand_id
1 'polypeptide(L)' 'MEPKTGRILAMSGKVYNKKSKEFTDFTPGTFTYAFEQGSVVKGATVLTGFQTGARDIGEIELDEVMRFKGSG' A
#
# COMPACT_ATOMS: atom_id res chain seq x y z
N MET A 1 -13.73 -6.21 -6.59
CA MET A 1 -14.49 -4.99 -6.97
C MET A 1 -14.44 -4.90 -8.48
N GLU A 2 -15.52 -4.47 -9.12
CA GLU A 2 -15.49 -4.14 -10.54
C GLU A 2 -15.00 -2.70 -10.73
N PRO A 3 -13.80 -2.47 -11.28
CA PRO A 3 -13.18 -1.14 -11.32
C PRO A 3 -13.97 -0.11 -12.12
N LYS A 4 -14.73 -0.52 -13.15
CA LYS A 4 -15.49 0.44 -13.99
C LYS A 4 -16.80 0.91 -13.37
N THR A 5 -17.36 0.13 -12.46
CA THR A 5 -18.71 0.38 -11.90
C THR A 5 -18.72 0.58 -10.39
N GLY A 6 -17.61 0.26 -9.71
CA GLY A 6 -17.53 0.27 -8.24
C GLY A 6 -18.26 -0.90 -7.57
N ARG A 7 -18.86 -1.84 -8.32
CA ARG A 7 -19.60 -2.96 -7.73
C ARG A 7 -18.69 -3.83 -6.87
N ILE A 8 -19.07 -4.04 -5.61
CA ILE A 8 -18.36 -4.95 -4.71
C ILE A 8 -18.64 -6.39 -5.17
N LEU A 9 -17.57 -7.17 -5.38
CA LEU A 9 -17.68 -8.60 -5.75
C LEU A 9 -17.62 -9.50 -4.51
N ALA A 10 -16.74 -9.15 -3.57
CA ALA A 10 -16.60 -9.78 -2.26
C ALA A 10 -15.74 -8.86 -1.36
N MET A 11 -15.93 -8.96 -0.05
CA MET A 11 -15.02 -8.47 0.99
C MET A 11 -14.86 -9.60 2.02
N SER A 12 -13.65 -9.81 2.49
CA SER A 12 -13.34 -10.86 3.47
C SER A 12 -12.22 -10.39 4.37
N GLY A 13 -12.32 -10.70 5.65
CA GLY A 13 -11.30 -10.37 6.63
C GLY A 13 -11.36 -11.34 7.80
N LYS A 14 -10.23 -11.64 8.41
CA LYS A 14 -10.14 -12.43 9.63
C LYS A 14 -9.13 -11.81 10.57
N VAL A 15 -9.37 -11.94 11.86
CA VAL A 15 -8.39 -11.57 12.89
C VAL A 15 -7.94 -12.81 13.64
N TYR A 16 -6.64 -12.89 13.92
CA TYR A 16 -6.05 -13.97 14.68
C TYR A 16 -5.77 -13.51 16.11
N ASN A 17 -6.38 -14.16 17.09
CA ASN A 17 -6.11 -13.91 18.50
C ASN A 17 -4.97 -14.81 18.97
N LYS A 18 -3.79 -14.21 19.24
CA LYS A 18 -2.61 -14.95 19.71
C LYS A 18 -2.78 -15.66 21.06
N LYS A 19 -3.73 -15.20 21.91
CA LYS A 19 -4.00 -15.80 23.23
C LYS A 19 -4.89 -17.02 23.12
N SER A 20 -6.05 -16.89 22.46
CA SER A 20 -6.97 -18.01 22.27
C SER A 20 -6.55 -18.96 21.13
N LYS A 21 -5.62 -18.54 20.26
CA LYS A 21 -5.19 -19.23 19.04
C LYS A 21 -6.32 -19.47 18.03
N GLU A 22 -7.33 -18.61 18.04
CA GLU A 22 -8.51 -18.72 17.19
C GLU A 22 -8.55 -17.61 16.13
N PHE A 23 -9.20 -17.93 15.00
CA PHE A 23 -9.56 -16.97 13.97
C PHE A 23 -11.02 -16.59 14.11
N THR A 24 -11.32 -15.29 14.08
CA THR A 24 -12.70 -14.79 14.00
C THR A 24 -12.90 -14.02 12.70
N ASP A 25 -14.13 -14.05 12.17
CA ASP A 25 -14.47 -13.26 11.00
C ASP A 25 -14.39 -11.76 11.35
N PHE A 26 -13.72 -11.01 10.49
CA PHE A 26 -13.53 -9.59 10.62
C PHE A 26 -13.61 -8.89 9.26
N THR A 27 -14.66 -9.21 8.51
CA THR A 27 -14.96 -8.58 7.22
C THR A 27 -15.04 -7.03 7.28
N PRO A 28 -15.60 -6.39 8.33
CA PRO A 28 -15.59 -4.92 8.44
C PRO A 28 -14.18 -4.31 8.46
N GLY A 29 -13.19 -5.07 8.95
CA GLY A 29 -11.79 -4.64 9.00
C GLY A 29 -11.19 -4.28 7.64
N THR A 30 -11.80 -4.72 6.54
CA THR A 30 -11.37 -4.36 5.19
C THR A 30 -11.46 -2.86 4.89
N PHE A 31 -12.28 -2.10 5.64
CA PHE A 31 -12.40 -0.65 5.47
C PHE A 31 -12.39 0.15 6.79
N THR A 32 -12.60 -0.48 7.95
CA THR A 32 -12.59 0.22 9.25
C THR A 32 -11.21 0.26 9.92
N TYR A 33 -10.24 -0.52 9.43
CA TYR A 33 -8.90 -0.61 10.02
C TYR A 33 -7.83 -0.06 9.07
N ALA A 34 -6.80 0.53 9.64
CA ALA A 34 -5.61 0.98 8.92
C ALA A 34 -4.46 -0.01 9.11
N PHE A 35 -3.70 -0.23 8.03
CA PHE A 35 -2.50 -1.06 8.01
C PHE A 35 -1.39 -0.35 7.24
N GLU A 36 -0.14 -0.66 7.57
CA GLU A 36 1.01 -0.24 6.78
C GLU A 36 0.94 -0.86 5.39
N GLN A 37 0.96 -0.01 4.35
CA GLN A 37 0.72 -0.45 2.97
C GLN A 37 1.99 -1.01 2.31
N GLY A 38 3.17 -0.56 2.73
CA GLY A 38 4.43 -0.95 2.12
C GLY A 38 4.53 -0.55 0.64
N SER A 39 5.25 -1.34 -0.16
CA SER A 39 5.59 -0.97 -1.55
C SER A 39 4.41 -0.91 -2.53
N VAL A 40 3.19 -1.32 -2.14
CA VAL A 40 2.00 -1.26 -3.03
C VAL A 40 1.63 0.17 -3.43
N VAL A 41 2.08 1.18 -2.68
CA VAL A 41 1.78 2.60 -2.93
C VAL A 41 2.72 3.28 -3.92
N LYS A 42 3.78 2.61 -4.40
CA LYS A 42 4.80 3.22 -5.27
C LYS A 42 4.23 3.87 -6.54
N GLY A 43 3.19 3.26 -7.13
CA GLY A 43 2.53 3.83 -8.31
C GLY A 43 1.89 5.19 -8.05
N ALA A 44 1.33 5.39 -6.85
CA ALA A 44 0.80 6.68 -6.43
C ALA A 44 1.93 7.71 -6.23
N THR A 45 3.05 7.31 -5.63
CA THR A 45 4.23 8.18 -5.46
C THR A 45 4.78 8.67 -6.80
N VAL A 46 4.91 7.78 -7.78
CA VAL A 46 5.36 8.13 -9.14
C VAL A 46 4.38 9.09 -9.82
N LEU A 47 3.08 8.83 -9.72
CA LEU A 47 2.06 9.73 -10.26
C LEU A 47 2.14 11.13 -9.64
N THR A 48 2.31 11.23 -8.33
CA THR A 48 2.54 12.50 -7.64
C THR A 48 3.77 13.21 -8.20
N GLY A 49 4.86 12.49 -8.45
CA GLY A 49 6.08 13.04 -9.05
C GLY A 49 5.83 13.69 -10.41
N PHE A 50 5.01 13.06 -11.26
CA PHE A 50 4.59 13.65 -12.53
C PHE A 50 3.70 14.88 -12.32
N GLN A 51 2.78 14.83 -11.37
CA GLN A 51 1.84 15.94 -11.09
C GLN A 51 2.54 17.18 -10.52
N THR A 52 3.57 17.00 -9.70
CA THR A 52 4.32 18.11 -9.08
C THR A 52 5.50 18.58 -9.94
N GLY A 53 5.77 17.92 -11.07
CA GLY A 53 6.95 18.18 -11.90
C GLY A 53 8.27 17.75 -11.26
N ALA A 54 8.23 16.91 -10.21
CA ALA A 54 9.42 16.35 -9.60
C ALA A 54 10.04 15.23 -10.46
N ARG A 55 9.27 14.64 -11.38
CA ARG A 55 9.71 13.59 -12.32
C ARG A 55 9.07 13.75 -13.69
N ASP A 56 9.75 13.22 -14.70
CA ASP A 56 9.25 13.16 -16.09
C ASP A 56 8.87 11.74 -16.51
N ILE A 57 7.89 11.63 -17.42
CA ILE A 57 7.47 10.33 -17.96
C ILE A 57 8.61 9.76 -18.81
N GLY A 58 9.06 8.55 -18.48
CA GLY A 58 10.18 7.89 -19.16
C GLY A 58 11.56 8.24 -18.59
N GLU A 59 11.62 9.02 -17.51
CA GLU A 59 12.85 9.27 -16.76
C GLU A 59 13.48 7.97 -16.26
N ILE A 60 14.80 7.86 -16.42
CA ILE A 60 15.61 6.73 -15.94
C ILE A 60 16.36 7.17 -14.69
N GLU A 61 16.28 6.38 -13.64
CA GLU A 61 17.02 6.56 -12.40
C GLU A 61 17.80 5.28 -12.08
N LEU A 62 19.02 5.45 -11.59
CA LEU A 62 19.90 4.35 -11.20
C LEU A 62 19.64 3.97 -9.74
N ASP A 63 19.37 2.69 -9.47
CA ASP A 63 19.18 2.18 -8.12
C ASP A 63 20.54 1.92 -7.46
N GLU A 64 20.84 2.65 -6.38
CA GLU A 64 22.09 2.54 -5.63
C GLU A 64 21.86 2.73 -4.11
N VAL A 65 22.82 2.26 -3.31
CA VAL A 65 22.77 2.41 -1.85
C VAL A 65 22.93 3.87 -1.45
N MET A 66 21.88 4.46 -0.87
CA MET A 66 21.94 5.80 -0.30
C MET A 66 22.65 5.81 1.07
N ARG A 67 23.63 6.70 1.24
CA ARG A 67 24.32 6.97 2.52
C ARG A 67 24.01 8.38 2.98
N PHE A 68 23.47 8.52 4.19
CA PHE A 68 23.11 9.82 4.76
C PHE A 68 24.15 10.23 5.83
N LYS A 69 24.30 11.53 6.06
CA LYS A 69 25.25 12.05 7.07
C LYS A 69 24.94 11.44 8.44
N GLY A 70 25.90 10.73 9.03
CA GLY A 70 25.75 10.05 10.33
C GLY A 70 25.28 8.59 10.26
N SER A 71 25.09 8.01 9.07
CA SER A 71 24.80 6.58 8.90
C SER A 71 26.08 5.71 8.85
N GLY A 72 27.12 6.11 9.60
CA GLY A 72 28.43 5.46 9.66
C GLY A 72 28.66 4.75 10.97
#